data_AF-A0A3B9SUS4-F1
#
_entry.id   AF-A0A3B9SUS4-F1
#
_cell.length_a   1.000
_cell.length_b   1.000
_cell.length_c   1.000
_cell.angle_alpha   90.00
_cell.angle_beta   90.00
_cell.angle_gamma   90.00
#
_symmetry.space_group_name_H-M   'P 1'
#
loop_
_entity.id
_entity.type
_entity.pdbx_description
1 polymer ?
#
loop_
_entity_poly.entity_id
_entity_poly.type
_entity_poly.pdbx_seq_one_letter_code
_entity_poly.pdbx_strand_id
1 'polypeptide(L)'
;MPARIYLSGLLENRKISYRGGVRRYIMLGTPNLGLDFSFRYPFLNFGADGVLSWDRILFRGEMLDTTLYSIYEGGAFPGQRQMLFSWDGIYPLELGQPDYWTTYHGGTGLYGRSQGICRAIEQGGNLIEKLEETGVAAGLELAILAGCKNDFPVPCSGVDGDGILFTKSVLHTSGLTRNRAKLLAKHVLPVNHLELLFSPLVWKWINYQLGQVN
;
A
#
# COMPACT_ATOMS: atom_id res chain seq x y z
N MET A 1 -5.02 -2.02 -6.17
CA MET A 1 -5.74 -0.75 -5.90
C MET A 1 -6.68 -0.28 -7.01
N PRO A 2 -6.29 -0.21 -8.29
CA PRO A 2 -7.17 0.30 -9.36
C PRO A 2 -8.52 -0.43 -9.45
N ALA A 3 -8.52 -1.76 -9.30
CA ALA A 3 -9.74 -2.57 -9.25
C ALA A 3 -10.67 -2.13 -8.12
N ARG A 4 -10.16 -1.89 -6.91
CA ARG A 4 -10.97 -1.41 -5.78
C ARG A 4 -11.58 -0.05 -6.06
N ILE A 5 -10.84 0.89 -6.64
CA ILE A 5 -11.35 2.22 -7.01
C ILE A 5 -12.54 2.08 -7.98
N TYR A 6 -12.37 1.28 -9.04
CA TYR A 6 -13.41 1.02 -10.01
C TYR A 6 -14.64 0.35 -9.37
N LEU A 7 -14.43 -0.71 -8.58
CA LEU A 7 -15.50 -1.45 -7.90
C LEU A 7 -16.23 -0.63 -6.83
N SER A 8 -15.60 0.44 -6.32
CA SER A 8 -16.22 1.40 -5.40
C SER A 8 -16.92 2.55 -6.13
N GLY A 9 -16.81 2.64 -7.46
CA GLY A 9 -17.38 3.74 -8.25
C GLY A 9 -16.73 5.11 -8.00
N LEU A 10 -15.50 5.13 -7.48
CA LEU A 10 -14.82 6.35 -7.00
C LEU A 10 -14.01 7.11 -8.07
N LEU A 11 -14.25 6.85 -9.36
CA LEU A 11 -13.56 7.60 -10.41
C LEU A 11 -14.03 9.06 -10.42
N GLU A 12 -13.10 10.00 -10.23
CA GLU A 12 -13.36 11.44 -10.05
C GLU A 12 -14.25 12.05 -11.14
N ASN A 13 -14.17 11.52 -12.36
CA ASN A 13 -15.15 11.78 -13.40
C ASN A 13 -16.35 10.84 -13.23
N ARG A 14 -17.36 11.31 -12.48
CA ARG A 14 -18.65 10.66 -12.12
C ARG A 14 -19.43 9.96 -13.25
N LYS A 15 -18.95 10.01 -14.50
CA LYS A 15 -19.51 9.33 -15.68
C LYS A 15 -19.16 7.84 -15.76
N ILE A 16 -18.21 7.34 -14.96
CA ILE A 16 -17.81 5.92 -14.96
C ILE A 16 -18.17 5.29 -13.62
N SER A 17 -19.42 4.84 -13.50
CA SER A 17 -19.86 3.96 -12.41
C SER A 17 -19.52 2.51 -12.72
N TYR A 18 -19.29 1.71 -11.68
CA TYR A 18 -19.21 0.26 -11.81
C TYR A 18 -20.51 -0.31 -12.42
N ARG A 19 -20.38 -1.16 -13.44
CA ARG A 19 -21.51 -1.66 -14.24
C ARG A 19 -22.00 -3.06 -13.86
N GLY A 20 -21.58 -3.63 -12.73
CA GLY A 20 -22.03 -4.96 -12.30
C GLY A 20 -21.38 -6.16 -12.99
N GLY A 21 -20.34 -5.96 -13.80
CA GLY A 21 -19.70 -7.04 -14.58
C GLY A 21 -18.74 -7.97 -13.82
N VAL A 22 -18.50 -7.71 -12.54
CA VAL A 22 -17.57 -8.46 -11.67
C VAL A 22 -18.36 -9.14 -10.54
N ARG A 23 -18.46 -10.46 -10.59
CA ARG A 23 -19.07 -11.24 -9.50
C ARG A 23 -18.14 -11.38 -8.29
N ARG A 24 -16.86 -11.68 -8.55
CA ARG A 24 -15.87 -12.02 -7.52
C ARG A 24 -14.59 -11.20 -7.71
N TYR A 25 -14.08 -10.65 -6.62
CA TYR A 25 -12.82 -9.92 -6.54
C TYR A 25 -11.85 -10.67 -5.63
N ILE A 26 -10.79 -11.20 -6.25
CA ILE A 26 -9.73 -11.94 -5.57
C ILE A 26 -8.54 -11.01 -5.38
N MET A 27 -8.04 -10.93 -4.15
CA MET A 27 -7.04 -9.96 -3.73
C MET A 27 -5.84 -10.70 -3.17
N LEU A 28 -4.68 -10.49 -3.77
CA LEU A 28 -3.40 -11.08 -3.35
C LEU A 28 -2.52 -9.92 -2.87
N GLY A 29 -2.15 -9.90 -1.59
CA GLY A 29 -1.27 -8.85 -1.04
C GLY A 29 -1.71 -7.44 -1.43
N THR A 30 -3.01 -7.12 -1.35
CA THR A 30 -3.50 -5.78 -1.70
C THR A 30 -3.51 -4.89 -0.46
N PRO A 31 -2.98 -3.64 -0.52
CA PRO A 31 -2.94 -2.74 0.63
C PRO A 31 -4.34 -2.19 0.95
N ASN A 32 -5.20 -2.98 1.59
CA ASN A 32 -6.59 -2.60 1.81
C ASN A 32 -6.76 -1.47 2.81
N LEU A 33 -5.88 -1.33 3.79
CA LEU A 33 -5.85 -0.12 4.62
C LEU A 33 -4.73 0.84 4.19
N GLY A 34 -3.99 0.53 3.13
CA GLY A 34 -2.83 1.33 2.70
C GLY A 34 -1.50 0.83 3.28
N LEU A 35 -0.41 1.53 2.96
CA LEU A 35 0.97 1.17 3.30
C LEU A 35 1.78 2.40 3.68
N ASP A 36 2.94 2.22 4.32
CA ASP A 36 3.90 3.30 4.61
C ASP A 36 5.35 2.93 4.28
N PHE A 37 5.55 1.94 3.42
CA PHE A 37 6.86 1.30 3.16
C PHE A 37 7.98 2.30 2.86
N SER A 38 7.76 3.26 1.95
CA SER A 38 8.76 4.26 1.57
C SER A 38 9.09 5.26 2.69
N PHE A 39 8.20 5.45 3.67
CA PHE A 39 8.43 6.30 4.83
C PHE A 39 9.06 5.54 5.99
N ARG A 40 8.73 4.25 6.12
CA ARG A 40 9.24 3.35 7.16
C ARG A 40 10.68 2.95 6.94
N TYR A 41 11.11 2.88 5.68
CA TYR A 41 12.46 2.49 5.29
C TYR A 41 13.18 3.61 4.53
N PRO A 42 13.55 4.72 5.20
CA PRO A 42 14.21 5.87 4.57
C PRO A 42 15.50 5.54 3.83
N PHE A 43 16.22 4.47 4.20
CA PHE A 43 17.45 4.07 3.51
C PHE A 43 17.23 3.84 2.00
N LEU A 44 16.01 3.50 1.60
CA LEU A 44 15.63 3.33 0.19
C LEU A 44 15.83 4.59 -0.63
N ASN A 45 15.83 5.78 -0.01
CA ASN A 45 16.07 7.04 -0.70
C ASN A 45 17.49 7.17 -1.27
N PHE A 46 18.46 6.36 -0.81
CA PHE A 46 19.86 6.45 -1.27
C PHE A 46 20.18 5.69 -2.54
N GLY A 47 19.35 4.73 -2.96
CA GLY A 47 19.75 3.81 -4.03
C GLY A 47 18.64 3.02 -4.69
N ALA A 48 17.37 3.28 -4.39
CA ALA A 48 16.28 2.59 -5.05
C ALA A 48 15.83 3.36 -6.31
N ASP A 49 15.66 2.65 -7.42
CA ASP A 49 14.82 3.04 -8.57
C ASP A 49 13.31 3.10 -8.20
N GLY A 50 13.04 3.40 -6.93
CA GLY A 50 11.73 3.38 -6.30
C GLY A 50 11.26 4.78 -5.95
N VAL A 51 10.14 4.81 -5.24
CA VAL A 51 9.50 6.06 -4.84
C VAL A 51 10.30 6.72 -3.71
N LEU A 52 10.81 7.94 -3.94
CA LEU A 52 11.49 8.67 -2.87
C LEU A 52 10.46 9.31 -1.93
N SER A 53 10.63 9.08 -0.62
CA SER A 53 9.93 9.82 0.43
C SER A 53 10.64 11.13 0.79
N TRP A 54 11.82 11.38 0.18
CA TRP A 54 12.56 12.63 0.29
C TRP A 54 12.40 13.52 -0.95
N ASP A 55 12.15 14.81 -0.70
CA ASP A 55 12.13 15.85 -1.75
C ASP A 55 13.46 16.60 -1.86
N ARG A 56 14.39 16.38 -0.93
CA ARG A 56 15.78 16.80 -1.04
C ARG A 56 16.73 15.76 -0.44
N ILE A 57 17.92 15.65 -1.02
CA ILE A 57 18.97 14.74 -0.56
C ILE A 57 20.30 15.48 -0.46
N LEU A 58 21.05 15.23 0.62
CA LEU A 58 22.41 15.71 0.81
C LEU A 58 23.34 14.98 -0.16
N PHE A 59 23.95 15.73 -1.08
CA PHE A 59 24.95 15.22 -2.00
C PHE A 59 26.14 16.18 -2.02
N ARG A 60 27.33 15.68 -1.69
CA ARG A 60 28.58 16.46 -1.66
C ARG A 60 28.48 17.76 -0.83
N GLY A 61 27.74 17.73 0.28
CA GLY A 61 27.58 18.88 1.19
C GLY A 61 26.45 19.85 0.82
N GLU A 62 25.75 19.62 -0.30
CA GLU A 62 24.63 20.44 -0.74
C GLU A 62 23.31 19.65 -0.70
N MET A 63 22.23 20.32 -0.32
CA MET A 63 20.89 19.73 -0.38
C MET A 63 20.33 19.90 -1.79
N LEU A 64 20.42 18.85 -2.60
CA LEU A 64 19.87 18.82 -3.95
C LEU A 64 18.36 18.62 -3.92
N ASP A 65 17.65 19.32 -4.81
CA ASP A 65 16.22 19.14 -4.99
C ASP A 65 15.93 17.87 -5.80
N THR A 66 15.18 16.95 -5.20
CA THR A 66 14.79 15.67 -5.80
C THR A 66 13.28 15.54 -5.93
N THR A 67 12.54 16.65 -5.85
CA THR A 67 11.06 16.67 -5.88
C THR A 67 10.51 15.88 -7.06
N LEU A 68 11.13 15.98 -8.24
CA LEU A 68 10.74 15.26 -9.46
C LEU A 68 10.68 13.73 -9.28
N TYR A 69 11.52 13.18 -8.42
CA TYR A 69 11.62 11.74 -8.14
C TYR A 69 10.88 11.34 -6.86
N SER A 70 10.24 12.31 -6.19
CA SER A 70 9.57 12.08 -4.91
C SER A 70 8.11 11.65 -5.07
N ILE A 71 7.53 11.21 -3.96
CA ILE A 71 6.11 10.88 -3.81
C ILE A 71 5.19 12.12 -3.76
N TYR A 72 5.76 13.31 -3.55
CA TYR A 72 5.01 14.54 -3.33
C TYR A 72 4.49 15.13 -4.65
N GLU A 73 3.63 16.15 -4.52
CA GLU A 73 3.21 16.97 -5.65
C GLU A 73 4.40 17.53 -6.44
N GLY A 74 4.32 17.45 -7.77
CA GLY A 74 5.43 17.73 -8.68
C GLY A 74 6.37 16.54 -8.94
N GLY A 75 6.21 15.43 -8.22
CA GLY A 75 6.98 14.20 -8.40
C GLY A 75 6.34 13.17 -9.33
N ALA A 76 7.10 12.12 -9.64
CA ALA A 76 6.74 11.10 -10.64
C ALA A 76 5.84 9.96 -10.12
N PHE A 77 5.46 9.95 -8.83
CA PHE A 77 4.79 8.81 -8.21
C PHE A 77 3.39 9.10 -7.63
N PRO A 78 2.45 9.68 -8.41
CA PRO A 78 1.12 10.06 -7.92
C PRO A 78 0.25 8.86 -7.49
N GLY A 79 0.46 7.68 -8.07
CA GLY A 79 -0.25 6.47 -7.67
C GLY A 79 0.21 5.91 -6.32
N GLN A 80 1.44 6.19 -5.91
CA GLN A 80 2.01 5.66 -4.67
C GLN A 80 1.53 6.45 -3.46
N ARG A 81 1.46 7.80 -3.59
CA ARG A 81 0.85 8.65 -2.55
C ARG A 81 -0.62 8.31 -2.26
N GLN A 82 -1.35 7.85 -3.28
CA GLN A 82 -2.74 7.44 -3.16
C GLN A 82 -2.96 6.17 -2.32
N MET A 83 -1.92 5.38 -2.06
CA MET A 83 -2.00 4.11 -1.33
C MET A 83 -1.50 4.23 0.12
N LEU A 84 -1.20 5.44 0.59
CA LEU A 84 -0.56 5.64 1.88
C LEU A 84 -1.54 5.55 3.06
N PHE A 85 -1.04 5.04 4.18
CA PHE A 85 -1.69 5.07 5.49
C PHE A 85 -0.64 5.04 6.59
N SER A 86 -0.83 5.84 7.65
CA SER A 86 0.12 5.92 8.77
C SER A 86 -0.03 4.71 9.70
N TRP A 87 1.03 3.92 9.81
CA TRP A 87 1.08 2.73 10.66
C TRP A 87 1.93 2.91 11.92
N ASP A 88 2.62 4.04 12.12
CA ASP A 88 3.44 4.36 13.30
C ASP A 88 2.72 4.27 14.64
N GLY A 89 1.41 4.53 14.68
CA GLY A 89 0.57 4.33 15.87
C GLY A 89 0.31 2.84 16.23
N ILE A 90 0.63 1.91 15.34
CA ILE A 90 0.42 0.46 15.50
C ILE A 90 1.76 -0.30 15.51
N TYR A 91 2.66 0.07 14.60
CA TYR A 91 3.97 -0.56 14.42
C TYR A 91 5.06 0.50 14.55
N PRO A 92 5.94 0.40 15.56
CA PRO A 92 6.97 1.40 15.80
C PRO A 92 7.93 1.54 14.61
N LEU A 93 8.51 2.73 14.46
CA LEU A 93 9.56 2.99 13.47
C LEU A 93 10.89 2.39 13.93
N GLU A 94 11.70 1.95 12.97
CA GLU A 94 13.03 1.39 13.25
C GLU A 94 14.03 2.54 13.46
N LEU A 95 14.56 2.65 14.69
CA LEU A 95 15.47 3.75 15.08
C LEU A 95 16.82 3.74 14.32
N GLY A 96 17.22 2.60 13.77
CA GLY A 96 18.47 2.46 13.00
C GLY A 96 18.38 3.03 11.59
N GLN A 97 17.19 3.40 11.14
CA GLN A 97 16.98 3.96 9.81
C GLN A 97 17.47 5.42 9.75
N PRO A 98 18.15 5.83 8.68
CA PRO A 98 18.64 7.20 8.52
C PRO A 98 17.45 8.17 8.49
N ASP A 99 17.51 9.24 9.28
CA ASP A 99 16.46 10.26 9.32
C ASP A 99 15.04 9.68 9.54
N TYR A 100 14.89 8.55 10.24
CA TYR A 100 13.61 7.84 10.38
C TYR A 100 12.46 8.75 10.83
N TRP A 101 12.71 9.60 11.83
CA TRP A 101 11.71 10.48 12.40
C TRP A 101 11.31 11.61 11.45
N THR A 102 12.30 12.34 10.92
CA THR A 102 12.07 13.46 9.99
C THR A 102 11.55 12.97 8.64
N THR A 103 11.85 11.74 8.24
CA THR A 103 11.27 11.11 7.05
C THR A 103 9.78 10.87 7.26
N TYR A 104 9.40 10.24 8.38
CA TYR A 104 8.03 9.84 8.63
C TYR A 104 7.12 11.03 8.96
N HIS A 105 7.55 11.89 9.87
CA HIS A 105 6.76 13.02 10.37
C HIS A 105 7.01 14.34 9.62
N GLY A 106 7.99 14.37 8.73
CA GLY A 106 8.40 15.57 8.00
C GLY A 106 9.51 16.34 8.72
N GLY A 107 10.30 17.05 7.93
CA GLY A 107 11.45 17.83 8.40
C GLY A 107 12.73 17.54 7.61
N THR A 108 13.80 18.21 8.01
CA THR A 108 15.14 18.02 7.47
C THR A 108 15.97 17.21 8.46
N GLY A 109 16.45 16.06 8.04
CA GLY A 109 17.40 15.23 8.78
C GLY A 109 18.85 15.49 8.37
N LEU A 110 19.73 14.55 8.70
CA LEU A 110 21.15 14.63 8.37
C LEU A 110 21.40 14.43 6.87
N TYR A 111 20.62 13.58 6.22
CA TYR A 111 20.85 13.13 4.85
C TYR A 111 19.77 13.59 3.87
N GLY A 112 18.57 13.89 4.33
CA GLY A 112 17.48 14.26 3.45
C GLY A 112 16.42 15.15 4.10
N ARG A 113 15.50 15.63 3.27
CA ARG A 113 14.29 16.32 3.69
C ARG A 113 13.07 15.56 3.19
N SER A 114 12.09 15.42 4.07
CA SER A 114 10.77 14.86 3.78
C SER A 114 9.69 15.87 4.18
N GLN A 115 8.57 15.89 3.47
CA GLN A 115 7.39 16.64 3.91
C GLN A 115 6.50 15.81 4.86
N GLY A 116 6.83 14.55 5.09
CA GLY A 116 6.13 13.63 5.99
C GLY A 116 4.97 12.88 5.34
N ILE A 117 4.61 11.75 5.95
CA ILE A 117 3.57 10.85 5.41
C ILE A 117 2.18 11.51 5.41
N CYS A 118 1.86 12.30 6.43
CA CYS A 118 0.57 13.00 6.50
C CYS A 118 0.37 13.95 5.32
N ARG A 119 1.42 14.68 4.93
CA ARG A 119 1.39 15.56 3.76
C ARG A 119 1.24 14.78 2.47
N ALA A 120 1.92 13.64 2.33
CA ALA A 120 1.80 12.78 1.17
C ALA A 120 0.40 12.14 1.05
N ILE A 121 -0.22 11.73 2.17
CA ILE A 121 -1.60 11.23 2.22
C ILE A 121 -2.59 12.31 1.75
N GLU A 122 -2.43 13.53 2.25
CA GLU A 122 -3.24 14.69 1.85
C GLU A 122 -3.11 14.96 0.34
N GLN A 123 -1.88 15.00 -0.19
CA GLN A 123 -1.62 15.18 -1.62
C GLN A 123 -2.06 13.98 -2.48
N GLY A 124 -2.16 12.79 -1.88
CA GLY A 124 -2.80 11.61 -2.46
C GLY A 124 -4.33 11.70 -2.51
N GLY A 125 -4.90 12.79 -2.00
CA GLY A 125 -6.34 13.05 -1.99
C GLY A 125 -7.09 12.21 -0.97
N ASN A 126 -6.43 11.72 0.09
CA ASN A 126 -7.02 10.87 1.13
C ASN A 126 -7.77 9.66 0.55
N LEU A 127 -7.20 9.03 -0.50
CA LEU A 127 -7.91 8.01 -1.26
C LEU A 127 -8.29 6.79 -0.41
N ILE A 128 -7.41 6.32 0.48
CA ILE A 128 -7.71 5.19 1.38
C ILE A 128 -8.93 5.49 2.25
N GLU A 129 -9.00 6.69 2.85
CA GLU A 129 -10.14 7.13 3.66
C GLU A 129 -11.43 7.13 2.84
N LYS A 130 -11.42 7.75 1.65
CA LYS A 130 -12.57 7.74 0.73
C LYS A 130 -13.02 6.32 0.36
N LEU A 131 -12.08 5.41 0.13
CA LEU A 131 -12.35 4.00 -0.18
C LEU A 131 -12.93 3.24 1.02
N GLU A 132 -12.55 3.62 2.25
CA GLU A 132 -13.12 3.06 3.48
C GLU A 132 -14.54 3.56 3.73
N GLU A 133 -14.81 4.82 3.40
CA GLU A 133 -16.14 5.44 3.52
C GLU A 133 -17.12 4.95 2.44
N THR A 134 -16.61 4.67 1.24
CA THR A 134 -17.45 4.30 0.11
C THR A 134 -17.74 2.80 0.08
N GLY A 135 -16.72 1.95 0.24
CA GLY A 135 -16.82 0.51 0.05
C GLY A 135 -17.06 0.07 -1.40
N VAL A 136 -16.90 -1.24 -1.66
CA VAL A 136 -17.11 -1.79 -3.02
C VAL A 136 -18.58 -2.10 -3.27
N ALA A 137 -18.99 -2.25 -4.52
CA ALA A 137 -20.39 -2.48 -4.88
C ALA A 137 -21.04 -3.68 -4.18
N ALA A 138 -22.35 -3.56 -3.91
CA ALA A 138 -23.11 -4.57 -3.21
C ALA A 138 -23.12 -5.92 -3.92
N GLY A 139 -23.12 -7.00 -3.14
CA GLY A 139 -23.19 -8.36 -3.66
C GLY A 139 -21.88 -8.90 -4.27
N LEU A 140 -20.83 -8.09 -4.40
CA LEU A 140 -19.51 -8.59 -4.79
C LEU A 140 -19.01 -9.63 -3.80
N GLU A 141 -18.43 -10.70 -4.31
CA GLU A 141 -17.76 -11.71 -3.51
C GLU A 141 -16.28 -11.36 -3.34
N LEU A 142 -15.79 -11.35 -2.11
CA LEU A 142 -14.41 -10.98 -1.77
C LEU A 142 -13.64 -12.21 -1.27
N ALA A 143 -12.49 -12.48 -1.87
CA ALA A 143 -11.54 -13.46 -1.36
C ALA A 143 -10.16 -12.81 -1.24
N ILE A 144 -9.58 -12.86 -0.04
CA ILE A 144 -8.39 -12.08 0.31
C ILE A 144 -7.31 -13.01 0.82
N LEU A 145 -6.10 -12.84 0.28
CA LEU A 145 -4.91 -13.59 0.60
C LEU A 145 -3.78 -12.64 1.01
N ALA A 146 -3.21 -12.86 2.19
CA ALA A 146 -2.01 -12.18 2.67
C ALA A 146 -0.81 -13.14 2.68
N GLY A 147 0.37 -12.60 2.42
CA GLY A 147 1.62 -13.24 2.81
C GLY A 147 2.00 -12.90 4.26
N CYS A 148 2.88 -13.70 4.86
CA CYS A 148 3.44 -13.45 6.19
C CYS A 148 4.94 -13.74 6.30
N LYS A 149 5.64 -13.90 5.17
CA LYS A 149 7.07 -14.14 5.14
C LYS A 149 7.77 -12.81 4.79
N ASN A 150 8.53 -12.28 5.73
CA ASN A 150 9.22 -10.99 5.59
C ASN A 150 10.67 -11.16 5.08
N ASP A 151 10.89 -12.06 4.12
CA ASP A 151 12.20 -12.29 3.49
C ASP A 151 12.26 -11.70 2.08
N PHE A 152 11.68 -10.51 1.93
CA PHE A 152 11.72 -9.75 0.67
C PHE A 152 13.17 -9.30 0.40
N PRO A 153 13.64 -9.28 -0.86
CA PRO A 153 15.05 -8.99 -1.20
C PRO A 153 15.41 -7.50 -1.11
N VAL A 154 15.00 -6.86 -0.02
CA VAL A 154 15.30 -5.49 0.38
C VAL A 154 15.55 -5.57 1.89
N PRO A 155 16.57 -4.89 2.45
CA PRO A 155 16.92 -5.00 3.88
C PRO A 155 15.92 -4.24 4.77
N CYS A 156 14.67 -4.66 4.71
CA CYS A 156 13.56 -4.20 5.52
C CYS A 156 13.33 -5.28 6.58
N SER A 157 13.68 -5.00 7.82
CA SER A 157 13.54 -5.97 8.90
C SER A 157 12.18 -5.84 9.62
N GLY A 158 11.70 -6.96 10.17
CA GLY A 158 11.11 -6.94 11.52
C GLY A 158 9.62 -6.60 11.68
N VAL A 159 8.79 -6.70 10.65
CA VAL A 159 7.33 -6.43 10.80
C VAL A 159 6.43 -7.55 10.29
N ASP A 160 5.26 -7.68 10.93
CA ASP A 160 4.19 -8.60 10.58
C ASP A 160 3.68 -8.34 9.16
N GLY A 161 4.05 -9.16 8.19
CA GLY A 161 3.74 -8.91 6.78
C GLY A 161 4.50 -9.79 5.80
N ASP A 162 4.37 -9.44 4.52
CA ASP A 162 4.99 -10.14 3.38
C ASP A 162 6.30 -9.48 2.90
N GLY A 163 6.83 -8.55 3.70
CA GLY A 163 8.02 -7.75 3.43
C GLY A 163 7.80 -6.47 2.65
N ILE A 164 6.57 -6.18 2.21
CA ILE A 164 6.16 -4.84 1.77
C ILE A 164 4.92 -4.37 2.52
N LEU A 165 3.94 -5.25 2.67
CA LEU A 165 2.65 -4.95 3.25
C LEU A 165 2.45 -5.65 4.59
N PHE A 166 1.89 -4.90 5.52
CA PHE A 166 1.39 -5.47 6.77
C PHE A 166 0.26 -6.46 6.49
N THR A 167 0.30 -7.62 7.13
CA THR A 167 -0.81 -8.60 7.08
C THR A 167 -2.12 -7.95 7.56
N LYS A 168 -2.04 -7.06 8.57
CA LYS A 168 -3.17 -6.25 9.04
C LYS A 168 -3.76 -5.32 7.98
N SER A 169 -2.93 -4.73 7.10
CA SER A 169 -3.41 -3.95 5.96
C SER A 169 -4.14 -4.83 4.96
N VAL A 170 -3.54 -5.95 4.57
CA VAL A 170 -4.11 -6.85 3.55
C VAL A 170 -5.44 -7.45 4.02
N LEU A 171 -5.50 -7.87 5.28
CA LEU A 171 -6.71 -8.45 5.86
C LEU A 171 -7.72 -7.40 6.32
N HIS A 172 -7.51 -6.10 6.09
CA HIS A 172 -8.50 -5.09 6.44
C HIS A 172 -9.68 -5.12 5.47
N THR A 173 -10.90 -5.33 6.00
CA THR A 173 -12.11 -5.52 5.17
C THR A 173 -13.26 -4.59 5.50
N SER A 174 -13.14 -3.76 6.54
CA SER A 174 -14.25 -2.95 7.05
C SER A 174 -14.83 -2.01 5.99
N GLY A 175 -13.97 -1.28 5.26
CA GLY A 175 -14.40 -0.47 4.14
C GLY A 175 -14.94 -1.30 2.98
N LEU A 176 -14.26 -2.39 2.61
CA LEU A 176 -14.67 -3.25 1.49
C LEU A 176 -16.12 -3.78 1.66
N THR A 177 -16.49 -4.22 2.87
CA THR A 177 -17.81 -4.82 3.12
C THR A 177 -18.91 -3.81 3.46
N ARG A 178 -18.61 -2.51 3.50
CA ARG A 178 -19.55 -1.46 3.93
C ARG A 178 -20.86 -1.44 3.14
N ASN A 179 -20.81 -1.67 1.83
CA ASN A 179 -22.00 -1.74 0.97
C ASN A 179 -22.49 -3.18 0.77
N ARG A 180 -22.35 -4.07 1.76
CA ARG A 180 -22.86 -5.45 1.71
C ARG A 180 -22.20 -6.32 0.64
N ALA A 181 -20.92 -6.07 0.35
CA ALA A 181 -20.10 -7.07 -0.32
C ALA A 181 -19.90 -8.29 0.61
N LYS A 182 -19.89 -9.48 0.02
CA LYS A 182 -19.83 -10.76 0.73
C LYS A 182 -18.38 -11.18 0.87
N LEU A 183 -17.89 -11.25 2.10
CA LEU A 183 -16.58 -11.82 2.38
C LEU A 183 -16.67 -13.35 2.34
N LEU A 184 -16.03 -13.97 1.34
CA LEU A 184 -15.97 -15.43 1.22
C LEU A 184 -14.78 -16.00 1.99
N ALA A 185 -13.61 -15.34 1.90
CA ALA A 185 -12.38 -15.86 2.48
C ALA A 185 -11.40 -14.76 2.89
N LYS A 186 -10.69 -15.00 3.99
CA LYS A 186 -9.48 -14.30 4.43
C LYS A 186 -8.46 -15.35 4.82
N HIS A 187 -7.31 -15.38 4.16
CA HIS A 187 -6.30 -16.41 4.36
C HIS A 187 -4.91 -15.80 4.42
N VAL A 188 -4.01 -16.43 5.18
CA VAL A 188 -2.59 -16.06 5.27
C VAL A 188 -1.75 -17.26 4.84
N LEU A 189 -0.80 -17.04 3.93
CA LEU A 189 0.15 -18.06 3.49
C LEU A 189 1.59 -17.67 3.86
N PRO A 190 2.48 -18.66 4.09
CA PRO A 190 3.89 -18.43 4.42
C PRO A 190 4.68 -18.07 3.15
N VAL A 191 4.31 -16.96 2.52
CA VAL A 191 4.92 -16.42 1.31
C VAL A 191 5.23 -14.94 1.49
N ASN A 192 6.26 -14.45 0.80
CA ASN A 192 6.58 -13.02 0.71
C ASN A 192 5.82 -12.35 -0.45
N HIS A 193 5.99 -11.03 -0.59
CA HIS A 193 5.22 -10.24 -1.54
C HIS A 193 5.47 -10.65 -3.01
N LEU A 194 6.67 -11.12 -3.37
CA LEU A 194 6.95 -11.62 -4.71
C LEU A 194 6.38 -13.03 -4.91
N GLU A 195 6.53 -13.89 -3.91
CA GLU A 195 6.03 -15.27 -3.94
C GLU A 195 4.50 -15.33 -4.10
N LEU A 196 3.76 -14.28 -3.72
CA LEU A 196 2.32 -14.14 -4.05
C LEU A 196 2.03 -14.23 -5.55
N LEU A 197 2.99 -13.93 -6.43
CA LEU A 197 2.80 -13.92 -7.88
C LEU A 197 3.04 -15.29 -8.54
N PHE A 198 3.84 -16.15 -7.92
CA PHE A 198 4.29 -17.41 -8.57
C PHE A 198 4.24 -18.66 -7.69
N SER A 199 4.00 -18.54 -6.38
CA SER A 199 3.98 -19.70 -5.47
C SER A 199 2.87 -20.70 -5.83
N PRO A 200 3.18 -22.02 -5.93
CA PRO A 200 2.17 -23.06 -6.14
C PRO A 200 1.06 -23.08 -5.08
N LEU A 201 1.36 -22.66 -3.84
CA LEU A 201 0.36 -22.57 -2.77
C LEU A 201 -0.70 -21.51 -3.08
N VAL A 202 -0.25 -20.38 -3.63
CA VAL A 202 -1.12 -19.26 -4.02
C VAL A 202 -1.98 -19.68 -5.22
N TRP A 203 -1.39 -20.34 -6.23
CA TRP A 203 -2.14 -20.89 -7.36
C TRP A 203 -3.20 -21.91 -6.95
N LYS A 204 -2.87 -22.82 -6.03
CA LYS A 204 -3.84 -23.79 -5.49
C LYS A 204 -5.00 -23.08 -4.79
N TRP A 205 -4.71 -22.03 -4.02
CA TRP A 205 -5.73 -21.23 -3.36
C TRP A 205 -6.59 -20.46 -4.36
N ILE A 206 -6.00 -19.82 -5.38
CA ILE A 206 -6.74 -19.12 -6.45
C ILE A 206 -7.66 -20.09 -7.18
N ASN A 207 -7.16 -21.26 -7.58
CA ASN A 207 -7.97 -22.26 -8.28
C ASN A 207 -9.12 -22.77 -7.42
N TYR A 208 -8.91 -22.96 -6.12
CA TYR A 208 -10.00 -23.26 -5.20
C TYR A 208 -11.03 -22.13 -5.17
N GLN A 209 -10.59 -20.88 -5.01
CA GLN A 209 -11.49 -19.72 -5.01
C GLN A 209 -12.22 -19.55 -6.34
N LEU A 210 -11.62 -19.87 -7.48
CA LEU A 210 -12.28 -19.83 -8.78
C LEU A 210 -13.23 -21.01 -8.96
N GLY A 211 -12.89 -22.22 -8.48
CA GLY A 211 -13.70 -23.43 -8.63
C GLY A 211 -15.02 -23.42 -7.84
N GLN A 212 -15.16 -22.57 -6.83
CA GLN A 212 -16.42 -22.35 -6.09
C GLN A 212 -17.45 -21.53 -6.93
N VAL A 213 -17.56 -21.76 -8.24
CA VAL A 213 -18.65 -21.21 -9.07
C VAL A 213 -19.72 -22.29 -9.18
N ASN A 214 -20.80 -22.14 -8.43
CA ASN A 214 -22.07 -22.84 -8.68
C ASN A 214 -23.04 -21.85 -9.33
#